data_AF-A0A944GHD6-F1
#
_entry.id   AF-A0A944GHD6-F1
#
_cell.length_a   1.000
_cell.length_b   1.000
_cell.length_c   1.000
_cell.angle_alpha   90.00
_cell.angle_beta   90.00
_cell.angle_gamma   90.00
#
_symmetry.space_group_name_H-M   'P 1'
#
loop_
_entity.id
_entity.type
_entity.pdbx_description
1 polymer ?
#
loop_
_entity_poly.entity_id
_entity_poly.type
_entity_poly.pdbx_seq_one_letter_code
_entity_poly.pdbx_strand_id
1 'polypeptide(L)'
;MNLSKEIANMIIEMLETDGTSAEIRRNDLAERVGCVPSQINYVISSRLTPERGYIVESQRGGGGYIRITRAQYDLSTLKMHLINSIGESVDGKTCKANVTNLHDRGLLTDEQAKLIMT
;
A
#
# COMPACT_ATOMS: atom_id res chain seq x y z
N MET A 1 -21.06 -11.13 -1.19
CA MET A 1 -20.09 -10.37 -2.00
C MET A 1 -20.00 -8.95 -1.45
N ASN A 2 -18.79 -8.41 -1.29
CA ASN A 2 -18.59 -7.06 -0.75
C ASN A 2 -18.07 -6.20 -1.90
N LEU A 3 -18.95 -5.37 -2.46
CA LEU A 3 -18.67 -4.50 -3.61
C LEU A 3 -17.36 -3.71 -3.45
N SER A 4 -17.04 -3.26 -2.23
CA SER A 4 -15.81 -2.53 -1.95
C SER A 4 -14.55 -3.39 -2.09
N LYS A 5 -14.63 -4.70 -1.82
CA LYS A 5 -13.52 -5.63 -2.07
C LYS A 5 -13.34 -5.87 -3.57
N GLU A 6 -14.43 -6.00 -4.31
CA GLU A 6 -14.39 -6.21 -5.76
C GLU A 6 -13.77 -5.02 -6.49
N ILE A 7 -14.20 -3.79 -6.17
CA ILE A 7 -13.60 -2.57 -6.74
C ILE A 7 -12.10 -2.50 -6.42
N ALA A 8 -11.71 -2.81 -5.18
CA ALA A 8 -10.30 -2.78 -4.78
C ALA A 8 -9.48 -3.82 -5.57
N ASN A 9 -9.98 -5.05 -5.71
CA ASN A 9 -9.31 -6.10 -6.45
C ASN A 9 -9.13 -5.73 -7.92
N MET A 10 -10.16 -5.17 -8.56
CA MET A 10 -10.03 -4.72 -9.95
C MET A 10 -8.95 -3.66 -10.13
N ILE A 11 -8.86 -2.69 -9.20
CA ILE A 11 -7.80 -1.67 -9.26
C ILE A 11 -6.42 -2.32 -9.07
N ILE A 12 -6.31 -3.33 -8.21
CA ILE A 12 -5.06 -4.07 -8.01
C ILE A 12 -4.67 -4.85 -9.27
N GLU A 13 -5.62 -5.52 -9.93
CA GLU A 13 -5.36 -6.21 -11.20
C GLU A 13 -4.90 -5.25 -12.32
N MET A 14 -5.46 -4.03 -12.35
CA MET A 14 -5.01 -2.97 -13.27
C MET A 14 -3.55 -2.57 -12.97
N LEU A 15 -3.19 -2.43 -11.69
CA LEU A 15 -1.80 -2.15 -11.27
C LEU A 15 -0.82 -3.26 -11.66
N GLU A 16 -1.24 -4.52 -11.61
CA GLU A 16 -0.40 -5.67 -11.98
C GLU A 16 -0.19 -5.77 -13.49
N THR A 17 -1.20 -5.36 -14.28
CA THR A 17 -1.12 -5.35 -15.75
C THR A 17 -0.17 -4.27 -16.27
N ASP A 18 -0.23 -3.06 -15.67
CA ASP A 18 0.54 -1.89 -16.10
C ASP A 18 1.87 -1.72 -15.31
N GLY A 19 2.22 -2.71 -14.47
CA GLY A 19 3.48 -2.82 -13.74
C GLY A 19 3.47 -2.15 -12.35
N THR A 20 3.36 -0.83 -12.29
CA THR A 20 3.42 -0.09 -11.00
C THR A 20 2.39 1.02 -10.83
N SER A 21 1.73 1.46 -11.90
CA SER A 21 0.74 2.54 -11.84
C SER A 21 -0.50 2.21 -12.65
N ALA A 22 -1.65 2.70 -12.18
CA ALA A 22 -2.93 2.57 -12.84
C ALA A 22 -3.61 3.94 -12.86
N GLU A 23 -4.13 4.34 -14.01
CA GLU A 23 -4.93 5.55 -14.17
C GLU A 23 -6.39 5.20 -14.33
N ILE A 24 -7.23 5.73 -13.44
CA ILE A 24 -8.66 5.45 -13.41
C ILE A 24 -9.46 6.73 -13.55
N ARG A 25 -10.53 6.65 -14.33
CA ARG A 25 -11.59 7.65 -14.34
C ARG A 25 -12.70 7.17 -13.44
N ARG A 26 -13.04 7.99 -12.44
CA ARG A 26 -14.01 7.64 -11.39
C ARG A 26 -15.37 7.28 -11.98
N ASN A 27 -15.82 8.07 -12.96
CA ASN A 27 -17.14 7.89 -13.56
C ASN A 27 -17.19 6.59 -14.37
N ASP A 28 -16.18 6.36 -15.22
CA ASP A 28 -16.08 5.18 -16.08
C ASP A 28 -15.99 3.89 -15.24
N LEU A 29 -15.20 3.90 -14.17
CA LEU A 29 -15.09 2.76 -13.26
C LEU A 29 -16.40 2.51 -12.50
N ALA A 30 -17.07 3.58 -12.08
CA ALA A 30 -18.36 3.48 -11.40
C ALA A 30 -19.44 2.92 -12.33
N GLU A 31 -19.48 3.34 -13.60
CA GLU A 31 -20.39 2.82 -14.61
C GLU A 31 -20.13 1.34 -14.93
N ARG A 32 -18.86 0.95 -15.11
CA ARG A 32 -18.45 -0.44 -15.36
C ARG A 32 -18.85 -1.40 -14.23
N VAL A 33 -18.80 -0.92 -12.98
CA VAL A 33 -19.16 -1.70 -11.79
C VAL A 33 -20.65 -1.59 -11.45
N GLY A 34 -21.37 -0.62 -12.03
CA GLY A 34 -22.77 -0.34 -11.71
C GLY A 34 -22.94 0.30 -10.32
N CYS A 35 -22.00 1.14 -9.89
CA CYS A 35 -22.05 1.85 -8.61
C CYS A 35 -22.00 3.38 -8.76
N VAL A 36 -22.19 4.11 -7.67
CA VAL A 36 -22.07 5.57 -7.65
C VAL A 36 -20.60 6.02 -7.57
N PRO A 37 -20.20 7.16 -8.16
CA PRO A 37 -18.80 7.63 -8.12
C PRO A 37 -18.22 7.81 -6.72
N SER A 38 -19.05 8.14 -5.72
CA SER A 38 -18.61 8.26 -4.32
C SER A 38 -18.11 6.93 -3.74
N GLN A 39 -18.63 5.78 -4.23
CA GLN A 39 -18.19 4.47 -3.81
C GLN A 39 -16.74 4.21 -4.22
N ILE A 40 -16.35 4.66 -5.42
CA ILE A 40 -14.96 4.58 -5.89
C ILE A 40 -14.04 5.39 -4.98
N ASN A 41 -14.44 6.61 -4.62
CA ASN A 41 -13.67 7.44 -3.69
C ASN A 41 -13.52 6.77 -2.32
N TYR A 42 -14.60 6.21 -1.79
CA TYR A 42 -14.58 5.50 -0.51
C TYR A 42 -13.63 4.31 -0.55
N VAL A 43 -13.65 3.52 -1.63
CA VAL A 43 -12.75 2.37 -1.77
C VAL A 43 -11.29 2.81 -1.83
N ILE A 44 -10.97 3.83 -2.63
CA ILE A 44 -9.61 4.36 -2.75
C ILE A 44 -9.12 4.89 -1.40
N SER A 45 -9.92 5.73 -0.73
CA SER A 45 -9.51 6.34 0.55
C SER A 45 -9.45 5.36 1.72
N SER A 46 -10.19 4.23 1.66
CA SER A 46 -10.21 3.25 2.75
C SER A 46 -9.31 2.05 2.54
N ARG A 47 -8.89 1.74 1.30
CA ARG A 47 -8.15 0.52 0.95
C ARG A 47 -6.84 0.76 0.23
N LEU A 48 -6.72 1.83 -0.54
CA LEU A 48 -5.50 2.17 -1.30
C LEU A 48 -4.80 3.34 -0.62
N THR A 49 -4.43 3.12 0.63
CA THR A 49 -3.84 4.13 1.49
C THR A 49 -2.31 4.05 1.44
N PRO A 50 -1.60 5.14 1.79
CA PRO A 50 -0.16 5.13 1.93
C PRO A 50 0.33 4.01 2.85
N GLU A 51 -0.34 3.76 3.97
CA GLU A 51 0.03 2.71 4.95
C GLU A 51 -0.08 1.29 4.38
N ARG A 52 -0.85 1.11 3.30
CA ARG A 52 -0.96 -0.15 2.56
C ARG A 52 -0.06 -0.20 1.33
N GLY A 53 0.81 0.79 1.15
CA GLY A 53 1.78 0.84 0.06
C GLY A 53 1.19 1.36 -1.25
N TYR A 54 0.27 2.32 -1.21
CA TYR A 54 -0.28 2.97 -2.39
C TYR A 54 -0.13 4.49 -2.32
N ILE A 55 0.29 5.10 -3.42
CA ILE A 55 0.30 6.55 -3.63
C ILE A 55 -0.89 6.88 -4.52
N VAL A 56 -1.72 7.84 -4.11
CA VAL A 56 -2.93 8.25 -4.83
C VAL A 56 -2.85 9.73 -5.19
N GLU A 57 -2.92 10.03 -6.47
CA GLU A 57 -2.92 11.39 -7.01
C GLU A 57 -4.23 11.64 -7.76
N SER A 58 -4.83 12.82 -7.63
CA SER A 58 -6.07 13.16 -8.34
C SER A 58 -5.90 14.44 -9.15
N GLN A 59 -6.24 14.40 -10.43
CA GLN A 59 -6.33 15.58 -11.28
C GLN A 59 -7.80 15.99 -11.45
N ARG A 60 -8.12 17.27 -11.21
CA ARG A 60 -9.47 17.84 -11.40
C ARG A 60 -9.55 18.59 -12.74
N GLY A 61 -10.73 18.64 -13.36
CA GLY A 61 -10.98 19.32 -14.64
C GLY A 61 -11.59 18.42 -15.73
N GLY A 62 -11.76 18.97 -16.94
CA GLY A 62 -12.25 18.22 -18.11
C GLY A 62 -11.22 17.18 -18.56
N GLY A 63 -11.36 15.94 -18.08
CA GLY A 63 -10.36 14.88 -18.24
C GLY A 63 -9.71 14.41 -16.93
N GLY A 64 -10.26 14.79 -15.78
CA GLY A 64 -9.74 14.36 -14.48
C GLY A 64 -9.66 12.84 -14.33
N TYR A 65 -8.55 12.38 -13.76
CA TYR A 65 -8.29 10.98 -13.44
C TYR A 65 -7.72 10.88 -12.02
N ILE A 66 -7.72 9.66 -11.49
CA ILE A 66 -7.00 9.29 -10.28
C ILE A 66 -5.88 8.37 -10.72
N ARG A 67 -4.64 8.74 -10.44
CA ARG A 67 -3.48 7.88 -10.61
C ARG A 67 -3.19 7.19 -9.30
N ILE A 68 -3.07 5.88 -9.34
CA ILE A 68 -2.74 5.04 -8.21
C ILE A 68 -1.43 4.38 -8.56
N THR A 69 -0.44 4.48 -7.69
CA THR A 69 0.87 3.88 -7.90
C THR A 69 1.18 2.99 -6.71
N ARG A 70 1.63 1.76 -6.96
CA ARG A 70 2.16 0.91 -5.91
C ARG A 70 3.42 1.57 -5.38
N ALA A 71 3.42 1.95 -4.11
CA ALA A 71 4.61 2.44 -3.46
C ALA A 71 5.62 1.29 -3.49
N GLN A 72 6.64 1.41 -4.35
CA GLN A 72 7.86 0.69 -4.14
C GLN A 72 8.48 1.33 -2.91
N TYR A 73 8.17 0.77 -1.74
CA TYR A 73 9.04 1.01 -0.60
C TYR A 73 10.39 0.46 -1.00
N ASP A 74 11.29 1.35 -1.43
CA ASP A 74 12.67 0.96 -1.48
C ASP A 74 13.06 0.52 -0.06
N LEU A 75 14.03 -0.39 0.01
CA LEU A 75 14.56 -0.87 1.28
C LEU A 75 14.90 0.30 2.21
N SER A 76 15.31 1.45 1.64
CA SER A 76 15.67 2.69 2.33
C SER A 76 14.51 3.31 3.09
N THR A 77 13.30 3.31 2.55
CA THR A 77 12.10 3.89 3.17
C THR A 77 11.63 3.03 4.34
N LEU A 78 11.65 1.70 4.19
CA LEU A 78 11.36 0.77 5.27
C LEU A 78 12.40 0.86 6.39
N LYS A 79 13.68 0.97 6.04
CA LYS A 79 14.77 1.23 6.98
C LYS A 79 14.57 2.56 7.72
N MET A 80 14.22 3.63 7.01
CA MET A 80 14.01 4.94 7.62
C MET A 80 12.83 4.92 8.60
N HIS A 81 11.70 4.29 8.24
CA HIS A 81 10.57 4.13 9.17
C HIS A 81 10.95 3.31 10.41
N LEU A 82 11.69 2.22 10.23
CA LEU A 82 12.19 1.42 11.35
C LEU A 82 13.08 2.26 12.28
N ILE A 83 14.07 2.96 11.71
CA ILE A 83 14.99 3.83 12.46
C ILE A 83 14.19 4.88 13.25
N ASN A 84 13.25 5.56 12.60
CA ASN A 84 12.42 6.57 13.25
C ASN A 84 11.49 5.99 14.32
N SER A 85 11.11 4.72 14.22
CA SER A 85 10.25 4.06 15.22
C SER A 85 10.96 3.63 16.51
N ILE A 86 12.29 3.45 16.46
CA ILE A 86 13.11 2.97 17.59
C ILE A 86 13.48 4.13 18.54
N GLY A 87 13.61 5.36 18.04
CA GLY A 87 14.00 6.51 18.87
C GLY A 87 15.38 6.33 19.51
N GLU A 88 15.55 6.77 20.77
CA GLU A 88 16.81 6.64 21.52
C GLU A 88 17.04 5.23 22.10
N SER A 89 15.97 4.50 22.41
CA SER A 89 16.04 3.16 22.97
C SER A 89 14.77 2.37 22.68
N VAL A 90 14.91 1.05 22.61
CA VAL A 90 13.80 0.12 22.37
C VAL A 90 13.87 -1.03 23.37
N ASP A 91 12.74 -1.43 23.91
CA ASP A 91 12.67 -2.58 24.80
C ASP A 91 12.83 -3.90 24.01
N GLY A 92 13.28 -4.95 24.69
CA GLY A 92 13.55 -6.24 24.04
C GLY A 92 12.32 -6.88 23.37
N LYS A 93 11.10 -6.61 23.84
CA LYS A 93 9.87 -7.15 23.24
C LYS A 93 9.58 -6.43 21.92
N THR A 94 9.71 -5.11 21.89
CA THR A 94 9.54 -4.30 20.68
C THR A 94 10.64 -4.57 19.67
N CYS A 95 11.89 -4.77 20.12
CA CYS A 95 13.00 -5.19 19.26
C CYS A 95 12.69 -6.53 18.56
N LYS A 96 12.22 -7.53 19.31
CA LYS A 96 11.79 -8.83 18.75
C LYS A 96 10.68 -8.69 17.72
N ALA A 97 9.67 -7.87 17.99
CA ALA A 97 8.58 -7.62 17.06
C ALA A 97 9.08 -6.98 15.77
N ASN A 98 9.99 -6.01 15.86
CA ASN A 98 10.59 -5.37 14.70
C ASN A 98 11.40 -6.34 13.84
N VAL A 99 12.26 -7.17 14.44
CA VAL A 99 13.05 -8.17 13.71
C VAL A 99 12.15 -9.18 12.99
N THR A 100 11.08 -9.63 13.65
CA THR A 100 10.09 -10.54 13.04
C THR A 100 9.40 -9.88 11.84
N ASN A 101 8.96 -8.63 11.98
CA ASN A 101 8.32 -7.89 10.90
C ASN A 101 9.26 -7.67 9.69
N LEU A 102 10.57 -7.49 9.92
CA LEU A 102 11.54 -7.34 8.84
C LEU A 102 11.78 -8.67 8.11
N HIS A 103 11.83 -9.76 8.86
CA HIS A 103 11.95 -11.11 8.32
C HIS A 103 10.73 -11.50 7.49
N ASP A 104 9.51 -11.31 8.00
CA ASP A 104 8.25 -11.61 7.29
C ASP A 104 8.10 -10.82 5.98
N ARG A 105 8.73 -9.64 5.91
CA ARG A 105 8.75 -8.78 4.71
C ARG A 105 9.90 -9.11 3.76
N GLY A 106 10.69 -10.16 4.03
CA GLY A 106 11.83 -10.59 3.22
C GLY A 106 13.04 -9.66 3.28
N LEU A 107 13.10 -8.76 4.26
CA LEU A 107 14.21 -7.82 4.44
C LEU A 107 15.37 -8.43 5.23
N LEU A 108 15.10 -9.50 5.99
CA LEU A 108 16.09 -10.30 6.70
C LEU A 108 15.94 -11.77 6.29
N THR A 109 17.07 -12.45 6.14
CA THR A 109 17.08 -13.93 6.04
C THR A 109 16.86 -14.57 7.40
N ASP A 110 16.52 -15.87 7.41
CA ASP A 110 16.42 -16.67 8.64
C ASP A 110 17.67 -16.56 9.51
N GLU A 111 18.86 -16.64 8.90
CA GLU A 111 20.14 -16.52 9.61
C GLU A 111 20.33 -15.12 10.23
N GLN A 112 19.99 -14.06 9.50
CA GLN A 112 20.12 -12.69 9.99
C GLN A 112 19.16 -12.42 11.14
N ALA A 113 17.90 -12.83 11.00
CA ALA A 113 16.91 -12.68 12.07
C ALA A 113 17.34 -13.45 13.32
N LYS A 114 17.83 -14.69 13.17
CA LYS A 114 18.31 -15.51 14.29
C LYS A 114 19.52 -14.90 14.99
N LEU A 115 20.48 -14.36 14.24
CA LEU A 115 21.67 -13.70 14.79
C LEU A 115 21.31 -12.47 15.65
N ILE A 116 20.36 -11.65 15.19
CA ILE A 116 19.92 -10.46 15.93
C ILE A 116 19.18 -10.83 17.23
N MET A 117 18.55 -12.01 17.26
CA MET A 117 17.73 -12.49 18.38
C MET A 117 18.51 -13.31 19.42
N THR A 118 19.82 -13.47 19.24
CA THR A 118 20.72 -14.22 20.15
C THR A 118 21.23 -13.33 21.26
#